data_AF-A0A952WKN0-F1
#
_entry.id   AF-A0A952WKN0-F1
#
_cell.length_a   1.000
_cell.length_b   1.000
_cell.length_c   1.000
_cell.angle_alpha   90.00
_cell.angle_beta   90.00
_cell.angle_gamma   90.00
#
_symmetry.space_group_name_H-M   'P 1'
#
loop_
_entity.id
_entity.type
_entity.pdbx_description
1 polymer ?
#
loop_
_entity_poly.entity_id
_entity_poly.type
_entity_poly.pdbx_seq_one_letter_code
_entity_poly.pdbx_strand_id
1 'polypeptide(L)'
;MDLKSIQDPGLNAFSRLQKDLKWAAPESIDEFVRHTSPHHAAAAFGVALCLLRAEQNHALSLDHEDDWLRTAFNSHTESIKNDPEPNVSFITYNYDRLIERHMMTRLAGYRTACDFYDRFARIPIVHLHGALGTLSKIPKAGGTPYIFADLNADTVVAATNSASALRFFWEENQDIVQFDRARRLLVSADRIVILGIGQAFQPLSRLLSGFSDNWWNGVDIFATAYLLPQAGRERLLSLISKARKYKLCTHTAKKCLTDDVYA
;
A
#
# COMPACT_ATOMS: atom_id res chain seq x y z
N MET A 1 -3.89 18.70 -24.26
CA MET A 1 -3.36 17.89 -25.39
C MET A 1 -4.39 16.80 -25.70
N ASP A 2 -4.84 16.65 -26.95
CA ASP A 2 -5.82 15.60 -27.31
C ASP A 2 -5.11 14.24 -27.35
N LEU A 3 -5.52 13.31 -26.48
CA LEU A 3 -4.98 11.94 -26.45
C LEU A 3 -5.06 11.24 -27.80
N LYS A 4 -5.98 11.68 -28.68
CA LYS A 4 -6.18 11.12 -30.02
C LYS A 4 -5.00 11.36 -30.98
N SER A 5 -4.12 12.32 -30.71
CA SER A 5 -2.97 12.60 -31.59
C SER A 5 -1.73 11.76 -31.31
N ILE A 6 -1.68 11.07 -30.17
CA ILE A 6 -0.56 10.19 -29.80
C ILE A 6 -0.92 8.77 -30.26
N GLN A 7 -0.30 8.32 -31.36
CA GLN A 7 -0.42 6.94 -31.84
C GLN A 7 0.46 5.98 -31.00
N ASP A 8 0.15 5.85 -29.71
CA ASP A 8 0.78 4.89 -28.83
C ASP A 8 -0.12 3.64 -28.66
N PRO A 9 0.37 2.42 -28.96
CA PRO A 9 -0.39 1.19 -28.78
C PRO A 9 -0.90 0.98 -27.35
N GLY A 10 -0.17 1.44 -26.33
CA GLY A 10 -0.55 1.39 -24.93
C GLY A 10 -1.76 2.29 -24.60
N LEU A 11 -1.83 3.49 -25.18
CA LEU A 11 -2.99 4.40 -25.01
C LEU A 11 -4.28 3.82 -25.61
N ASN A 12 -4.18 3.13 -26.76
CA ASN A 12 -5.32 2.46 -27.38
C ASN A 12 -5.80 1.26 -26.54
N ALA A 13 -4.87 0.48 -26.00
CA ALA A 13 -5.18 -0.63 -25.10
C ALA A 13 -5.81 -0.14 -23.78
N PHE A 14 -5.31 0.98 -23.24
CA PHE A 14 -5.86 1.62 -22.03
C PHE A 14 -7.28 2.14 -22.23
N SER A 15 -7.59 2.75 -23.38
CA SER A 15 -8.95 3.22 -23.68
C SER A 15 -9.96 2.05 -23.75
N ARG A 16 -9.54 0.90 -24.28
CA ARG A 16 -10.37 -0.33 -24.27
C ARG A 16 -10.55 -0.86 -22.85
N LEU A 17 -9.47 -0.94 -22.08
CA LEU A 17 -9.49 -1.33 -20.67
C LEU A 17 -10.48 -0.49 -19.85
N GLN A 18 -10.46 0.84 -19.98
CA GLN A 18 -11.38 1.72 -19.25
C GLN A 18 -12.85 1.41 -19.56
N LYS A 19 -13.16 1.13 -20.83
CA LYS A 19 -14.49 0.73 -21.26
C LYS A 19 -14.87 -0.61 -20.61
N ASP A 20 -14.01 -1.60 -20.72
CA ASP A 20 -14.28 -2.97 -20.26
C ASP A 20 -14.41 -3.04 -18.72
N LEU A 21 -13.55 -2.32 -17.99
CA LEU A 21 -13.59 -2.21 -16.53
C LEU A 21 -14.92 -1.61 -16.04
N LYS A 22 -15.39 -0.55 -16.71
CA LYS A 22 -16.66 0.11 -16.38
C LYS A 22 -17.85 -0.84 -16.55
N TRP A 23 -17.81 -1.73 -17.54
CA TRP A 23 -18.89 -2.68 -17.79
C TRP A 23 -18.84 -3.91 -16.88
N ALA A 24 -17.65 -4.39 -16.55
CA ALA A 24 -17.48 -5.61 -15.76
C ALA A 24 -17.81 -5.43 -14.27
N ALA A 25 -17.70 -4.21 -13.73
CA ALA A 25 -17.94 -3.89 -12.32
C ALA A 25 -17.31 -4.90 -11.34
N PRO A 26 -16.00 -5.21 -11.48
CA PRO A 26 -15.31 -6.20 -10.66
C PRO A 26 -15.21 -5.73 -9.20
N GLU A 27 -14.94 -6.65 -8.27
CA GLU A 27 -14.67 -6.26 -6.87
C GLU A 27 -13.29 -5.58 -6.73
N SER A 28 -12.36 -5.88 -7.65
CA SER A 28 -11.04 -5.24 -7.72
C SER A 28 -10.49 -5.17 -9.15
N ILE A 29 -9.55 -4.25 -9.39
CA ILE A 29 -8.82 -4.19 -10.67
C ILE A 29 -8.06 -5.50 -10.92
N ASP A 30 -7.54 -6.09 -9.86
CA ASP A 30 -6.81 -7.34 -9.91
C ASP A 30 -7.72 -8.48 -10.42
N GLU A 31 -8.88 -8.68 -9.80
CA GLU A 31 -9.86 -9.67 -10.26
C GLU A 31 -10.23 -9.48 -11.73
N PHE A 32 -10.43 -8.24 -12.16
CA PHE A 32 -10.74 -7.95 -13.55
C PHE A 32 -9.61 -8.34 -14.51
N VAL A 33 -8.37 -7.97 -14.19
CA VAL A 33 -7.21 -8.23 -15.05
C VAL A 33 -6.92 -9.73 -15.11
N ARG A 34 -7.16 -10.48 -14.02
CA ARG A 34 -7.05 -11.95 -14.00
C ARG A 34 -7.90 -12.61 -15.07
N HIS A 35 -9.10 -12.10 -15.32
CA HIS A 35 -10.03 -12.65 -16.30
C HIS A 35 -9.84 -12.09 -17.72
N THR A 36 -8.96 -11.10 -17.90
CA THR A 36 -8.77 -10.38 -19.17
C THR A 36 -7.32 -10.43 -19.64
N SER A 37 -6.83 -11.65 -19.92
CA SER A 37 -5.43 -12.01 -20.21
C SER A 37 -4.64 -11.09 -21.19
N PRO A 38 -5.17 -10.60 -22.33
CA PRO A 38 -4.37 -9.75 -23.23
C PRO A 38 -4.16 -8.31 -22.70
N HIS A 39 -4.82 -7.93 -21.61
CA HIS A 39 -4.80 -6.56 -21.09
C HIS A 39 -3.78 -6.33 -19.97
N HIS A 40 -2.99 -7.34 -19.60
CA HIS A 40 -2.11 -7.26 -18.42
C HIS A 40 -1.20 -6.02 -18.41
N ALA A 41 -0.40 -5.83 -19.46
CA ALA A 41 0.49 -4.67 -19.57
C ALA A 41 -0.28 -3.33 -19.61
N ALA A 42 -1.41 -3.29 -20.32
CA ALA A 42 -2.26 -2.11 -20.41
C ALA A 42 -2.92 -1.75 -19.07
N ALA A 43 -3.25 -2.76 -18.27
CA ALA A 43 -3.80 -2.59 -16.94
C ALA A 43 -2.77 -2.12 -15.94
N ALA A 44 -1.57 -2.71 -15.93
CA ALA A 44 -0.46 -2.21 -15.13
C ALA A 44 -0.14 -0.74 -15.46
N PHE A 45 -0.08 -0.41 -16.76
CA PHE A 45 0.11 0.98 -17.23
C PHE A 45 -1.03 1.89 -16.75
N GLY A 46 -2.27 1.45 -16.89
CA GLY A 46 -3.44 2.20 -16.46
C GLY A 46 -3.48 2.48 -14.96
N VAL A 47 -3.21 1.45 -14.15
CA VAL A 47 -3.09 1.57 -12.69
C VAL A 47 -1.97 2.54 -12.35
N ALA A 48 -0.78 2.36 -12.95
CA ALA A 48 0.35 3.25 -12.70
C ALA A 48 0.04 4.71 -13.02
N LEU A 49 -0.56 4.97 -14.18
CA LEU A 49 -0.94 6.32 -14.60
C LEU A 49 -1.98 6.95 -13.66
N CYS A 50 -3.02 6.19 -13.29
CA CYS A 50 -4.05 6.66 -12.37
C CYS A 50 -3.46 7.01 -10.99
N LEU A 51 -2.60 6.14 -10.46
CA LEU A 51 -2.00 6.37 -9.16
C LEU A 51 -1.00 7.52 -9.18
N LEU A 52 -0.16 7.65 -10.21
CA LEU A 52 0.76 8.79 -10.37
C LEU A 52 0.00 10.14 -10.37
N ARG A 53 -1.17 10.19 -11.02
CA ARG A 53 -2.03 11.39 -11.03
C ARG A 53 -2.73 11.64 -9.69
N ALA A 54 -3.30 10.59 -9.09
CA ALA A 54 -3.94 10.68 -7.77
C ALA A 54 -2.93 11.15 -6.71
N GLU A 55 -1.70 10.66 -6.84
CA GLU A 55 -0.58 11.05 -6.02
C GLU A 55 -0.31 12.57 -6.12
N GLN A 56 -0.40 13.20 -7.28
CA GLN A 56 -0.05 14.62 -7.41
C GLN A 56 -1.11 15.58 -6.91
N ASN A 57 -2.37 15.25 -7.11
CA ASN A 57 -3.47 16.22 -6.95
C ASN A 57 -3.83 16.52 -5.49
N HIS A 58 -2.98 16.15 -4.52
CA HIS A 58 -3.32 16.14 -3.09
C HIS A 58 -4.66 15.45 -2.79
N ALA A 59 -5.19 14.64 -3.73
CA ALA A 59 -6.44 13.91 -3.59
C ALA A 59 -6.31 12.84 -2.49
N LEU A 60 -5.07 12.48 -2.16
CA LEU A 60 -4.68 11.78 -0.94
C LEU A 60 -4.57 12.76 0.24
N SER A 61 -5.54 13.68 0.37
CA SER A 61 -5.55 14.69 1.44
C SER A 61 -5.58 13.96 2.78
N LEU A 62 -4.72 14.39 3.69
CA LEU A 62 -4.62 13.82 5.03
C LEU A 62 -5.72 14.35 5.97
N ASP A 63 -6.58 15.24 5.48
CA ASP A 63 -7.67 15.82 6.26
C ASP A 63 -8.97 15.01 6.14
N HIS A 64 -8.86 13.70 6.38
CA HIS A 64 -10.01 12.83 6.58
C HIS A 64 -10.22 12.53 8.07
N GLU A 65 -11.48 12.42 8.49
CA GLU A 65 -11.82 12.10 9.88
C GLU A 65 -11.19 10.77 10.35
N ASP A 66 -11.00 9.82 9.41
CA ASP A 66 -10.35 8.53 9.59
C ASP A 66 -8.90 8.47 9.06
N ASP A 67 -8.11 9.54 9.25
CA ASP A 67 -6.67 9.53 8.95
C ASP A 67 -5.89 8.63 9.92
N TRP A 68 -6.01 7.31 9.70
CA TRP A 68 -5.32 6.28 10.46
C TRP A 68 -3.79 6.37 10.29
N LEU A 69 -3.30 6.87 9.16
CA LEU A 69 -1.87 7.07 8.91
C LEU A 69 -1.30 8.11 9.85
N ARG A 70 -1.99 9.25 10.02
CA ARG A 70 -1.61 10.23 11.04
C ARG A 70 -1.63 9.64 12.43
N THR A 71 -2.66 8.87 12.78
CA THR A 71 -2.72 8.24 14.10
C THR A 71 -1.56 7.27 14.31
N ALA A 72 -1.31 6.36 13.37
CA ALA A 72 -0.20 5.43 13.44
C ALA A 72 1.14 6.17 13.54
N PHE A 73 1.36 7.19 12.70
CA PHE A 73 2.59 7.95 12.72
C PHE A 73 2.78 8.73 14.02
N ASN A 74 1.74 9.39 14.53
CA ASN A 74 1.82 10.16 15.77
C ASN A 74 2.16 9.28 16.97
N SER A 75 1.57 8.08 17.06
CA SER A 75 1.88 7.13 18.14
C SER A 75 3.34 6.66 18.14
N HIS A 76 3.99 6.67 16.98
CA HIS A 76 5.40 6.28 16.84
C HIS A 76 6.35 7.47 16.65
N THR A 77 5.86 8.71 16.62
CA THR A 77 6.67 9.88 16.26
C THR A 77 7.83 10.07 17.24
N GLU A 78 7.62 9.89 18.54
CA GLU A 78 8.69 10.03 19.54
C GLU A 78 9.73 8.90 19.44
N SER A 79 9.31 7.66 19.20
CA SER A 79 10.24 6.54 18.92
C SER A 79 11.06 6.84 17.66
N ILE A 80 10.41 7.25 16.56
CA ILE A 80 11.11 7.56 15.31
C ILE A 80 12.10 8.73 15.48
N LYS A 81 11.77 9.73 16.32
CA LYS A 81 12.67 10.87 16.60
C LYS A 81 13.86 10.48 17.46
N ASN A 82 13.65 9.66 18.48
CA ASN A 82 14.64 9.44 19.53
C ASN A 82 15.44 8.15 19.28
N ASP A 83 14.82 7.11 18.73
CA ASP A 83 15.44 5.80 18.55
C ASP A 83 16.20 5.72 17.20
N PRO A 84 17.44 5.18 17.21
CA PRO A 84 18.22 5.01 15.99
C PRO A 84 17.68 3.90 15.09
N GLU A 85 16.88 2.99 15.65
CA GLU A 85 16.25 1.86 14.98
C GLU A 85 14.73 1.92 15.23
N PRO A 86 13.95 2.39 14.25
CA PRO A 86 12.50 2.47 14.40
C PRO A 86 11.90 1.09 14.69
N ASN A 87 11.11 0.97 15.75
CA ASN A 87 10.44 -0.27 16.15
C ASN A 87 9.12 -0.52 15.37
N VAL A 88 9.01 0.00 14.15
CA VAL A 88 7.82 -0.08 13.32
C VAL A 88 8.19 -0.43 11.89
N SER A 89 7.37 -1.25 11.25
CA SER A 89 7.47 -1.58 9.84
C SER A 89 6.09 -1.62 9.21
N PHE A 90 6.02 -1.40 7.90
CA PHE A 90 4.78 -1.40 7.13
C PHE A 90 4.85 -2.47 6.05
N ILE A 91 3.78 -3.24 5.93
CA ILE A 91 3.57 -4.19 4.85
C ILE A 91 2.25 -3.81 4.19
N THR A 92 2.26 -3.56 2.89
CA THR A 92 1.09 -3.09 2.16
C THR A 92 0.86 -3.88 0.88
N TYR A 93 -0.42 -4.08 0.57
CA TYR A 93 -0.88 -4.60 -0.72
C TYR A 93 -1.14 -3.48 -1.73
N ASN A 94 -1.14 -2.22 -1.29
CA ASN A 94 -1.39 -1.09 -2.16
C ASN A 94 -0.19 -0.83 -3.07
N TYR A 95 -0.48 -0.51 -4.32
CA TYR A 95 0.50 -0.12 -5.33
C TYR A 95 1.00 1.31 -5.15
N ASP A 96 0.20 2.17 -4.50
CA ASP A 96 0.55 3.57 -4.23
C ASP A 96 1.62 3.72 -3.14
N ARG A 97 2.19 4.92 -3.04
CA ARG A 97 3.23 5.28 -2.05
C ARG A 97 2.70 6.26 -1.01
N LEU A 98 1.42 6.09 -0.63
CA LEU A 98 0.75 6.99 0.30
C LEU A 98 1.46 7.00 1.66
N ILE A 99 1.93 5.85 2.14
CA ILE A 99 2.63 5.73 3.43
C ILE A 99 3.89 6.59 3.40
N GLU A 100 4.73 6.41 2.40
CA GLU A 100 5.99 7.12 2.28
C GLU A 100 5.79 8.61 2.07
N ARG A 101 4.81 9.00 1.23
CA ARG A 101 4.47 10.41 1.06
C ARG A 101 3.95 11.03 2.33
N HIS A 102 3.04 10.37 3.03
CA HIS A 102 2.49 10.87 4.28
C HIS A 102 3.64 11.18 5.24
N MET A 103 4.55 10.22 5.41
CA MET A 103 5.71 10.37 6.25
C MET A 103 6.56 11.54 5.78
N MET A 104 7.03 11.54 4.53
CA MET A 104 7.84 12.63 3.95
C MET A 104 7.21 14.03 4.13
N THR A 105 5.89 14.14 3.97
CA THR A 105 5.16 15.40 4.13
C THR A 105 5.16 15.86 5.58
N ARG A 106 4.96 14.94 6.53
CA ARG A 106 5.09 15.23 7.97
C ARG A 106 6.52 15.66 8.31
N LEU A 107 7.53 15.07 7.65
CA LEU A 107 8.95 15.39 7.92
C LEU A 107 9.35 16.77 7.46
N ALA A 108 8.80 17.22 6.32
CA ALA A 108 9.06 18.55 5.81
C ALA A 108 8.65 19.66 6.80
N GLY A 109 7.72 19.38 7.72
CA GLY A 109 7.33 20.27 8.81
C GLY A 109 8.34 20.37 9.96
N TYR A 110 9.28 19.43 10.09
CA TYR A 110 10.31 19.43 11.13
C TYR A 110 11.59 20.11 10.62
N ARG A 111 12.06 21.13 11.35
CA ARG A 111 13.20 21.98 10.95
C ARG A 111 14.56 21.26 10.86
N THR A 112 14.69 20.03 11.37
CA THR A 112 15.89 19.18 11.32
C THR A 112 15.77 18.06 10.28
N ALA A 113 15.19 18.37 9.11
CA ALA A 113 14.75 17.41 8.10
C ALA A 113 15.83 16.40 7.60
N CYS A 114 17.12 16.74 7.68
CA CYS A 114 18.20 15.83 7.24
C CYS A 114 18.27 14.57 8.13
N ASP A 115 18.29 14.72 9.45
CA ASP A 115 18.38 13.58 10.38
C ASP A 115 17.12 12.72 10.35
N PHE A 116 15.96 13.35 10.13
CA PHE A 116 14.71 12.61 10.07
C PHE A 116 14.62 11.78 8.78
N TYR A 117 15.04 12.31 7.62
CA TYR A 117 15.03 11.55 6.38
C TYR A 117 15.84 10.25 6.50
N ASP A 118 17.03 10.33 7.08
CA ASP A 118 17.89 9.17 7.29
C ASP A 118 17.29 8.15 8.26
N ARG A 119 16.54 8.61 9.27
CA ARG A 119 15.79 7.72 10.18
C ARG A 119 14.58 7.09 9.49
N PHE A 120 13.85 7.86 8.70
CA PHE A 120 12.71 7.35 7.93
C PHE A 120 13.13 6.31 6.90
N ALA A 121 14.26 6.52 6.21
CA ALA A 121 14.81 5.55 5.27
C ALA A 121 15.13 4.18 5.92
N ARG A 122 15.20 4.11 7.26
CA ARG A 122 15.37 2.86 8.02
C ARG A 122 14.05 2.15 8.33
N ILE A 123 12.90 2.83 8.26
CA ILE A 123 11.59 2.20 8.48
C ILE A 123 11.34 1.23 7.33
N PRO A 124 11.22 -0.09 7.59
CA PRO A 124 10.96 -1.04 6.52
C PRO A 124 9.54 -0.85 6.00
N ILE A 125 9.41 -0.58 4.71
CA ILE A 125 8.12 -0.55 3.98
C ILE A 125 8.21 -1.58 2.87
N VAL A 126 7.32 -2.58 2.91
CA VAL A 126 7.27 -3.69 1.96
C VAL A 126 5.97 -3.61 1.17
N HIS A 127 6.08 -3.33 -0.13
CA HIS A 127 4.97 -3.43 -1.06
C HIS A 127 4.94 -4.83 -1.66
N LEU A 128 3.96 -5.63 -1.26
CA LEU A 128 3.88 -7.04 -1.63
C LEU A 128 3.68 -7.25 -3.13
N HIS A 129 3.08 -6.27 -3.79
CA HIS A 129 2.72 -6.27 -5.20
C HIS A 129 3.56 -5.28 -6.03
N GLY A 130 4.71 -4.86 -5.48
CA GLY A 130 5.50 -3.79 -6.05
C GLY A 130 4.90 -2.40 -5.83
N ALA A 131 5.60 -1.38 -6.31
CA ALA A 131 5.22 0.02 -6.14
C ALA A 131 5.49 0.79 -7.43
N LEU A 132 4.99 2.03 -7.54
CA LEU A 132 5.17 2.93 -8.69
C LEU A 132 6.65 3.34 -8.97
N GLY A 133 7.63 2.66 -8.41
CA GLY A 133 9.04 2.98 -8.47
C GLY A 133 9.55 3.66 -7.20
N THR A 134 10.85 3.86 -7.12
CA THR A 134 11.48 4.53 -5.98
C THR A 134 10.96 5.96 -5.86
N LEU A 135 10.62 6.40 -4.65
CA LEU A 135 10.61 7.82 -4.35
C LEU A 135 12.04 8.32 -4.50
N SER A 136 12.40 8.73 -5.72
CA SER A 136 13.64 9.45 -5.97
C SER A 136 13.71 10.58 -4.95
N LYS A 137 14.83 10.61 -4.21
CA LYS A 137 15.12 11.52 -3.11
C LYS A 137 14.40 12.84 -3.32
N ILE A 138 13.66 13.28 -2.30
CA ILE A 138 13.00 14.58 -2.20
C ILE A 138 13.74 15.57 -3.09
N PRO A 139 13.07 16.22 -4.05
CA PRO A 139 13.76 17.18 -4.89
C PRO A 139 14.55 18.11 -3.97
N LYS A 140 15.89 18.11 -4.08
CA LYS A 140 16.74 19.00 -3.29
C LYS A 140 16.12 20.39 -3.39
N ALA A 141 15.94 21.10 -2.27
CA ALA A 141 15.23 22.39 -2.23
C ALA A 141 15.35 23.18 -3.54
N GLY A 142 14.27 23.22 -4.34
CA GLY A 142 14.26 23.79 -5.70
C GLY A 142 14.10 22.80 -6.85
N GLY A 143 14.17 21.49 -6.60
CA GLY A 143 13.81 20.49 -7.61
C GLY A 143 12.28 20.43 -7.76
N THR A 144 11.81 20.39 -8.99
CA THR A 144 10.38 20.27 -9.28
C THR A 144 9.90 18.95 -8.68
N PRO A 145 8.85 18.94 -7.82
CA PRO A 145 8.13 17.71 -7.54
C PRO A 145 7.78 17.06 -8.89
N TYR A 146 7.69 15.73 -8.97
CA TYR A 146 7.13 15.10 -10.16
C TYR A 146 5.68 15.59 -10.30
N ILE A 147 5.47 16.65 -11.07
CA ILE A 147 4.18 17.28 -11.37
C ILE A 147 3.82 16.87 -12.79
N PHE A 148 3.12 15.76 -12.91
CA PHE A 148 2.45 15.27 -14.12
C PHE A 148 1.04 15.85 -14.15
N ALA A 149 0.92 17.19 -14.09
CA ALA A 149 -0.37 17.86 -14.22
C ALA A 149 -1.05 17.50 -15.55
N ASP A 150 -0.23 17.26 -16.59
CA ASP A 150 -0.67 16.86 -17.91
C ASP A 150 -0.09 15.50 -18.33
N LEU A 151 -0.85 14.79 -19.17
CA LEU A 151 -0.37 13.65 -19.94
C LEU A 151 0.66 14.17 -20.96
N ASN A 152 1.92 14.22 -20.54
CA ASN A 152 3.06 14.55 -21.39
C ASN A 152 3.96 13.31 -21.55
N ALA A 153 4.99 13.43 -22.39
CA ALA A 153 5.92 12.32 -22.66
C ALA A 153 6.56 11.77 -21.37
N ASP A 154 6.92 12.63 -20.42
CA ASP A 154 7.55 12.23 -19.16
C ASP A 154 6.58 11.41 -18.28
N THR A 155 5.30 11.81 -18.23
CA THR A 155 4.24 11.07 -17.52
C THR A 155 4.08 9.66 -18.10
N VAL A 156 4.08 9.55 -19.43
CA VAL A 156 3.96 8.25 -20.12
C VAL A 156 5.17 7.38 -19.82
N VAL A 157 6.39 7.92 -19.92
CA VAL A 157 7.62 7.19 -19.59
C VAL A 157 7.60 6.73 -18.13
N ALA A 158 7.22 7.60 -17.20
CA ALA A 158 7.11 7.27 -15.79
C ALA A 158 6.08 6.15 -15.55
N ALA A 159 4.87 6.27 -16.11
CA ALA A 159 3.83 5.26 -16.00
C ALA A 159 4.27 3.90 -16.57
N THR A 160 4.95 3.89 -17.71
CA THR A 160 5.53 2.68 -18.31
C THR A 160 6.56 2.03 -17.39
N ASN A 161 7.48 2.83 -16.82
CA ASN A 161 8.47 2.32 -15.88
C ASN A 161 7.82 1.75 -14.62
N SER A 162 6.86 2.49 -14.03
CA SER A 162 6.08 2.04 -12.87
C SER A 162 5.31 0.76 -13.15
N ALA A 163 4.65 0.65 -14.32
CA ALA A 163 3.90 -0.53 -14.71
C ALA A 163 4.75 -1.81 -14.74
N SER A 164 6.01 -1.70 -15.19
CA SER A 164 6.94 -2.83 -15.21
C SER A 164 7.34 -3.33 -13.81
N ALA A 165 7.12 -2.51 -12.77
CA ALA A 165 7.41 -2.82 -11.38
C ALA A 165 6.16 -3.30 -10.59
N LEU A 166 4.95 -3.13 -11.13
CA LEU A 166 3.73 -3.64 -10.51
C LEU A 166 3.60 -5.14 -10.75
N ARG A 167 3.05 -5.85 -9.77
CA ARG A 167 2.78 -7.29 -9.82
C ARG A 167 1.37 -7.55 -9.36
N PHE A 168 0.63 -8.37 -10.09
CA PHE A 168 -0.72 -8.70 -9.67
C PHE A 168 -0.74 -9.95 -8.79
N PHE A 169 -1.71 -10.05 -7.87
CA PHE A 169 -1.67 -11.08 -6.82
C PHE A 169 -1.67 -12.55 -7.31
N TRP A 170 -2.16 -12.83 -8.52
CA TRP A 170 -2.18 -14.18 -9.11
C TRP A 170 -0.94 -14.52 -9.93
N GLU A 171 0.03 -13.60 -10.05
CA GLU A 171 1.29 -13.90 -10.73
C GLU A 171 2.12 -14.87 -9.85
N GLU A 172 1.93 -16.17 -10.11
CA GLU A 172 2.64 -17.23 -9.41
C GLU A 172 4.16 -17.08 -9.62
N ASN A 173 4.92 -17.21 -8.52
CA ASN A 173 6.40 -17.19 -8.45
C ASN A 173 7.13 -15.84 -8.49
N GLN A 174 6.47 -14.70 -8.76
CA GLN A 174 7.21 -13.42 -8.85
C GLN A 174 7.43 -12.69 -7.51
N ASP A 175 6.55 -12.92 -6.52
CA ASP A 175 6.57 -12.13 -5.28
C ASP A 175 7.34 -12.78 -4.13
N ILE A 176 8.10 -13.86 -4.39
CA ILE A 176 8.79 -14.64 -3.34
C ILE A 176 9.67 -13.71 -2.48
N VAL A 177 10.40 -12.78 -3.11
CA VAL A 177 11.32 -11.88 -2.39
C VAL A 177 10.60 -10.91 -1.45
N GLN A 178 9.51 -10.28 -1.90
CA GLN A 178 8.77 -9.31 -1.07
C GLN A 178 7.98 -10.02 0.02
N PHE A 179 7.37 -11.17 -0.28
CA PHE A 179 6.68 -11.97 0.72
C PHE A 179 7.66 -12.53 1.76
N ASP A 180 8.85 -12.97 1.36
CA ASP A 180 9.85 -13.44 2.31
C ASP A 180 10.38 -12.29 3.18
N ARG A 181 10.55 -11.09 2.61
CA ARG A 181 10.90 -9.90 3.39
C ARG A 181 9.79 -9.55 4.39
N ALA A 182 8.53 -9.55 3.95
CA ALA A 182 7.39 -9.32 4.83
C ALA A 182 7.29 -10.39 5.93
N ARG A 183 7.47 -11.67 5.61
CA ARG A 183 7.47 -12.77 6.58
C ARG A 183 8.56 -12.60 7.62
N ARG A 184 9.77 -12.20 7.23
CA ARG A 184 10.85 -11.91 8.19
C ARG A 184 10.46 -10.82 9.19
N LEU A 185 9.82 -9.74 8.73
CA LEU A 185 9.32 -8.68 9.61
C LEU A 185 8.24 -9.20 10.56
N LEU A 186 7.31 -10.02 10.05
CA LEU A 186 6.24 -10.63 10.83
C LEU A 186 6.78 -11.63 11.88
N VAL A 187 7.82 -12.40 11.57
CA VAL A 187 8.47 -13.31 12.54
C VAL A 187 9.01 -12.54 13.74
N SER A 188 9.60 -11.37 13.52
CA SER A 188 10.19 -10.54 14.57
C SER A 188 9.21 -9.63 15.30
N ALA A 189 7.94 -9.59 14.88
CA ALA A 189 6.97 -8.65 15.43
C ALA A 189 6.33 -9.19 16.71
N ASP A 190 6.41 -8.42 17.81
CA ASP A 190 5.62 -8.70 19.02
C ASP A 190 4.14 -8.39 18.83
N ARG A 191 3.84 -7.47 17.90
CA ARG A 191 2.50 -6.97 17.60
C ARG A 191 2.31 -6.75 16.12
N ILE A 192 1.20 -7.23 15.58
CA ILE A 192 0.76 -7.02 14.21
C ILE A 192 -0.56 -6.28 14.23
N VAL A 193 -0.65 -5.22 13.43
CA VAL A 193 -1.89 -4.46 13.23
C VAL A 193 -2.29 -4.55 11.77
N ILE A 194 -3.50 -5.04 11.54
CA ILE A 194 -4.05 -5.34 10.23
C ILE A 194 -5.15 -4.30 9.93
N LEU A 195 -4.90 -3.45 8.95
CA LEU A 195 -5.78 -2.33 8.60
C LEU A 195 -6.31 -2.47 7.17
N GLY A 196 -7.61 -2.26 6.98
CA GLY A 196 -8.22 -2.10 5.66
C GLY A 196 -8.22 -3.36 4.77
N ILE A 197 -8.45 -4.55 5.32
CA ILE A 197 -8.63 -5.74 4.49
C ILE A 197 -10.01 -5.68 3.83
N GLY A 198 -10.02 -5.65 2.50
CA GLY A 198 -11.23 -5.83 1.69
C GLY A 198 -11.69 -7.29 1.63
N GLN A 199 -12.57 -7.61 0.68
CA GLN A 199 -13.09 -8.98 0.53
C GLN A 199 -12.03 -9.98 0.02
N ALA A 200 -10.94 -9.48 -0.56
CA ALA A 200 -9.82 -10.28 -1.03
C ALA A 200 -8.96 -10.78 0.15
N PHE A 201 -9.38 -11.89 0.76
CA PHE A 201 -8.63 -12.56 1.84
C PHE A 201 -7.42 -13.37 1.34
N GLN A 202 -7.41 -13.74 0.06
CA GLN A 202 -6.40 -14.65 -0.49
C GLN A 202 -4.96 -14.13 -0.32
N PRO A 203 -4.65 -12.84 -0.56
CA PRO A 203 -3.29 -12.33 -0.37
C PRO A 203 -2.81 -12.43 1.08
N LEU A 204 -3.69 -12.11 2.05
CA LEU A 204 -3.38 -12.24 3.47
C LEU A 204 -3.15 -13.69 3.88
N SER A 205 -4.05 -14.60 3.46
CA SER A 205 -3.87 -16.02 3.73
C SER A 205 -2.57 -16.54 3.13
N ARG A 206 -2.18 -16.11 1.93
CA ARG A 206 -0.90 -16.46 1.30
C ARG A 206 0.31 -15.90 2.06
N LEU A 207 0.21 -14.70 2.61
CA LEU A 207 1.27 -14.12 3.44
C LEU A 207 1.47 -14.95 4.71
N LEU A 208 0.37 -15.36 5.34
CA LEU A 208 0.36 -16.06 6.63
C LEU A 208 0.44 -17.60 6.54
N SER A 209 0.35 -18.19 5.35
CA SER A 209 0.31 -19.66 5.17
C SER A 209 1.63 -20.40 5.47
N GLY A 210 2.71 -19.68 5.79
CA GLY A 210 4.02 -20.27 6.09
C GLY A 210 4.38 -20.32 7.58
N PHE A 211 3.51 -19.82 8.47
CA PHE A 211 3.82 -19.75 9.90
C PHE A 211 3.35 -21.01 10.65
N SER A 212 4.24 -21.56 11.49
CA SER A 212 3.91 -22.67 12.39
C SER A 212 2.91 -22.24 13.47
N ASP A 213 2.14 -23.19 14.02
CA ASP A 213 1.21 -22.91 15.12
C ASP A 213 1.89 -22.24 16.34
N ASN A 214 3.16 -22.58 16.61
CA ASN A 214 3.94 -21.97 17.70
C ASN A 214 4.22 -20.47 17.51
N TRP A 215 4.30 -19.98 16.28
CA TRP A 215 4.56 -18.56 16.01
C TRP A 215 3.39 -17.70 16.50
N TRP A 216 2.16 -18.16 16.30
CA TRP A 216 0.96 -17.44 16.70
C TRP A 216 0.91 -17.21 18.21
N ASN A 217 1.39 -18.17 19.01
CA ASN A 217 1.46 -18.06 20.47
C ASN A 217 2.42 -16.97 20.98
N GLY A 218 3.28 -16.41 20.12
CA GLY A 218 4.24 -15.37 20.46
C GLY A 218 3.78 -13.94 20.16
N VAL A 219 2.73 -13.75 19.36
CA VAL A 219 2.39 -12.46 18.76
C VAL A 219 0.99 -11.98 19.13
N ASP A 220 0.84 -10.67 19.31
CA ASP A 220 -0.47 -10.03 19.46
C ASP A 220 -0.97 -9.53 18.10
N ILE A 221 -2.22 -9.86 17.73
CA ILE A 221 -2.81 -9.43 16.44
C ILE A 221 -4.07 -8.59 16.64
N PHE A 222 -4.03 -7.36 16.14
CA PHE A 222 -5.18 -6.48 16.09
C PHE A 222 -5.60 -6.32 14.63
N ALA A 223 -6.90 -6.40 14.35
CA ALA A 223 -7.39 -6.27 13.00
C ALA A 223 -8.67 -5.43 12.94
N THR A 224 -8.84 -4.63 11.89
CA THR A 224 -10.13 -4.03 11.57
C THR A 224 -10.90 -4.89 10.57
N ALA A 225 -12.20 -4.99 10.81
CA ALA A 225 -13.21 -5.61 9.97
C ALA A 225 -14.26 -4.59 9.49
N TYR A 226 -13.92 -3.30 9.54
CA TYR A 226 -14.78 -2.24 9.02
C TYR A 226 -15.12 -2.51 7.55
N LEU A 227 -16.40 -2.40 7.21
CA LEU A 227 -16.96 -2.71 5.87
C LEU A 227 -16.81 -4.17 5.38
N LEU A 228 -16.21 -5.08 6.15
CA LEU A 228 -16.22 -6.50 5.80
C LEU A 228 -17.63 -7.09 6.00
N PRO A 229 -18.14 -7.87 5.02
CA PRO A 229 -19.32 -8.72 5.21
C PRO A 229 -19.10 -9.75 6.31
N GLN A 230 -20.17 -10.29 6.90
CA GLN A 230 -20.09 -11.25 8.01
C GLN A 230 -19.16 -12.43 7.70
N ALA A 231 -19.30 -13.06 6.54
CA ALA A 231 -18.43 -14.17 6.14
C ALA A 231 -16.94 -13.78 6.08
N GLY A 232 -16.62 -12.53 5.68
CA GLY A 232 -15.26 -12.00 5.72
C GLY A 232 -14.75 -11.83 7.15
N ARG A 233 -15.60 -11.34 8.07
CA ARG A 233 -15.25 -11.19 9.49
C ARG A 233 -14.96 -12.54 10.14
N GLU A 234 -15.78 -13.54 9.87
CA GLU A 234 -15.61 -14.90 10.39
C GLU A 234 -14.30 -15.53 9.89
N ARG A 235 -13.96 -15.34 8.61
CA ARG A 235 -12.68 -15.78 8.04
C ARG A 235 -11.50 -15.08 8.70
N LEU A 236 -11.55 -13.75 8.85
CA LEU A 236 -10.49 -12.99 9.52
C LEU A 236 -10.32 -13.43 10.97
N LEU A 237 -11.44 -13.59 11.69
CA LEU A 237 -11.44 -14.03 13.07
C LEU A 237 -10.82 -15.42 13.20
N SER A 238 -11.22 -16.37 12.35
CA SER A 238 -10.66 -17.72 12.32
C SER A 238 -9.17 -17.73 12.01
N LEU A 239 -8.68 -16.76 11.25
CA LEU A 239 -7.27 -16.62 10.92
C LEU A 239 -6.47 -16.09 12.12
N ILE A 240 -6.94 -15.01 12.75
CA ILE A 240 -6.19 -14.34 13.82
C ILE A 240 -6.40 -14.95 15.22
N SER A 241 -7.43 -15.78 15.41
CA SER A 241 -7.76 -16.37 16.72
C SER A 241 -6.69 -17.31 17.27
N LYS A 242 -5.72 -17.70 16.43
CA LYS A 242 -4.56 -18.49 16.81
C LYS A 242 -3.53 -17.67 17.61
N ALA A 243 -3.57 -16.35 17.51
CA ALA A 243 -2.58 -15.47 18.14
C ALA A 243 -2.67 -15.47 19.67
N ARG A 244 -1.55 -15.18 20.35
CA ARG A 244 -1.46 -15.06 21.83
C ARG A 244 -2.57 -14.19 22.40
N LYS A 245 -2.74 -13.03 21.79
CA LYS A 245 -3.80 -12.08 22.04
C LYS A 245 -4.31 -11.62 20.69
N TYR A 246 -5.62 -11.58 20.52
CA TYR A 246 -6.20 -11.03 19.31
C TYR A 246 -7.40 -10.14 19.60
N LYS A 247 -7.63 -9.17 18.70
CA LYS A 247 -8.84 -8.36 18.72
C LYS A 247 -9.29 -8.03 17.30
N LEU A 248 -10.55 -8.33 17.01
CA LEU A 248 -11.22 -7.95 15.77
C LEU A 248 -12.12 -6.75 16.03
N CYS A 249 -11.80 -5.62 15.42
CA CYS A 249 -12.47 -4.35 15.63
C CYS A 249 -13.45 -4.09 14.48
N THR A 250 -14.70 -3.75 14.77
CA THR A 250 -15.74 -3.53 13.75
C THR A 250 -15.91 -2.07 13.34
N HIS A 251 -15.09 -1.18 13.88
CA HIS A 251 -15.03 0.24 13.55
C HIS A 251 -13.79 0.58 12.72
N THR A 252 -13.70 1.86 12.35
CA THR A 252 -12.66 2.40 11.47
C THR A 252 -11.24 2.14 11.97
N ALA A 253 -10.27 2.23 11.05
CA ALA A 253 -8.87 1.96 11.32
C ALA A 253 -8.31 2.92 12.40
N LYS A 254 -8.64 4.21 12.34
CA LYS A 254 -8.24 5.18 13.36
C LYS A 254 -8.68 4.77 14.75
N LYS A 255 -9.96 4.37 14.90
CA LYS A 255 -10.52 4.00 16.20
C LYS A 255 -9.91 2.70 16.73
N CYS A 256 -9.57 1.74 15.85
CA CYS A 256 -8.82 0.53 16.22
C CYS A 256 -7.45 0.89 16.80
N LEU A 257 -6.76 1.82 16.17
CA LEU A 257 -5.48 2.27 16.67
C LEU A 257 -5.60 2.96 18.04
N THR A 258 -6.54 3.89 18.21
CA THR A 258 -6.66 4.67 19.45
C THR A 258 -7.20 3.89 20.63
N ASP A 259 -8.22 3.06 20.43
CA ASP A 259 -8.99 2.47 21.53
C ASP A 259 -8.47 1.09 21.93
N ASP A 260 -7.72 0.43 21.03
CA ASP A 260 -7.37 -0.98 21.19
C ASP A 260 -5.87 -1.25 21.14
N VAL A 261 -5.17 -0.60 20.21
CA VAL A 261 -3.73 -0.85 20.00
C VAL A 261 -2.88 0.02 20.93
N TYR A 262 -3.24 1.30 21.07
CA TYR A 262 -2.49 2.30 21.82
C TYR A 262 -3.12 2.72 23.15
N ALA A 263 -4.25 2.10 23.53
CA ALA A 263 -4.88 2.27 24.83
C ALA A 263 -4.10 1.54 25.94
#